data_AF-G2NWK2-F1
#
_entry.id   AF-G2NWK2-F1
#
_cell.length_a   1.000
_cell.length_b   1.000
_cell.length_c   1.000
_cell.angle_alpha   90.00
_cell.angle_beta   90.00
_cell.angle_gamma   90.00
#
_symmetry.space_group_name_H-M   'P 1'
#
loop_
_entity.id
_entity.type
_entity.pdbx_description
1 polymer ?
#
loop_
_entity_poly.entity_id
_entity_poly.type
_entity_poly.pdbx_seq_one_letter_code
_entity_poly.pdbx_strand_id
1 'polypeptide(L)'
;MPDTIATLGRPLARLERRVATLERARRAPYPEWRDLPLTGDTTVPDEEQPPQFRANPWDTTEFCGRIGLASSRATDEQLIALLPEGYWPEAPRTVDVASDAARRALQLDIDPKGLVRLRVQGGGSVRATWISIDGTTFRADRDDT
;
A
#
# COMPACT_ATOMS: atom_id res chain seq x y z
N MET A 1 11.49 28.88 -36.45
CA MET A 1 11.06 27.47 -36.29
C MET A 1 11.60 26.97 -34.96
N PRO A 2 10.79 26.32 -34.11
CA PRO A 2 11.32 25.71 -32.89
C PRO A 2 12.24 24.55 -33.25
N ASP A 3 13.37 24.48 -32.57
CA ASP A 3 14.44 23.54 -32.84
C ASP A 3 14.04 22.13 -32.36
N THR A 4 13.58 21.29 -33.29
CA THR A 4 13.02 19.95 -33.03
C THR A 4 14.01 19.07 -32.25
N ILE A 5 15.32 19.26 -32.44
CA ILE A 5 16.39 18.52 -31.77
C ILE A 5 16.45 18.86 -30.27
N ALA A 6 16.38 20.14 -29.92
CA ALA A 6 16.33 20.58 -28.52
C ALA A 6 15.03 20.16 -27.82
N THR A 7 13.94 20.08 -28.60
CA THR A 7 12.61 19.67 -28.11
C THR A 7 12.55 18.16 -27.81
N LEU A 8 13.27 17.34 -28.57
CA LEU A 8 13.34 15.88 -28.37
C LEU A 8 14.44 15.44 -27.38
N GLY A 9 15.48 16.26 -27.16
CA GLY A 9 16.59 15.91 -26.26
C GLY A 9 16.18 15.77 -24.79
N ARG A 10 15.26 16.61 -24.29
CA ARG A 10 14.81 16.54 -22.88
C ARG A 10 13.97 15.27 -22.59
N PRO A 11 12.97 14.91 -23.40
CA PRO A 11 12.25 13.63 -23.25
C PRO A 11 13.17 12.41 -23.32
N LEU A 12 14.15 12.40 -24.24
CA LEU A 12 15.06 11.26 -24.41
C LEU A 12 15.95 11.06 -23.17
N ALA A 13 16.56 12.13 -22.66
CA ALA A 13 17.38 12.08 -21.46
C ALA A 13 16.59 11.64 -20.21
N ARG A 14 15.30 12.01 -20.12
CA ARG A 14 14.41 11.52 -19.05
C ARG A 14 14.15 10.02 -19.19
N LEU A 15 13.94 9.54 -20.42
CA LEU A 15 13.71 8.12 -20.69
C LEU A 15 14.95 7.27 -20.37
N GLU A 16 16.14 7.72 -20.78
CA GLU A 16 17.41 7.06 -20.47
C GLU A 16 17.65 6.95 -18.96
N ARG A 17 17.36 8.00 -18.18
CA ARG A 17 17.45 7.95 -16.71
C ARG A 17 16.48 6.94 -16.10
N ARG A 18 15.24 6.88 -16.58
CA ARG A 18 14.25 5.91 -16.11
C ARG A 18 14.69 4.48 -16.43
N VAL A 19 15.20 4.23 -17.64
CA VAL A 19 15.73 2.91 -18.02
C VAL A 19 16.91 2.52 -17.12
N ALA A 20 17.88 3.41 -16.93
CA ALA A 20 19.03 3.14 -16.05
C ALA A 20 18.60 2.87 -14.60
N THR A 21 17.58 3.60 -14.11
CA THR A 21 17.01 3.40 -12.76
C THR A 21 16.33 2.04 -12.66
N LEU A 22 15.53 1.65 -13.65
CA LEU A 22 14.86 0.34 -13.70
C LEU A 22 15.85 -0.82 -13.82
N GLU A 23 16.91 -0.68 -14.62
CA GLU A 23 17.96 -1.69 -14.73
C GLU A 23 18.75 -1.86 -13.42
N ARG A 24 19.00 -0.76 -12.71
CA ARG A 24 19.63 -0.80 -11.38
C ARG A 24 18.71 -1.45 -10.36
N ALA A 25 17.45 -1.06 -10.35
CA ALA A 25 16.39 -1.61 -9.51
C ALA A 25 16.22 -3.13 -9.72
N ARG A 26 16.26 -3.60 -10.98
CA ARG A 26 16.21 -5.03 -11.32
C ARG A 26 17.41 -5.84 -10.80
N ARG A 27 18.58 -5.20 -10.65
CA ARG A 27 19.80 -5.85 -10.13
C ARG A 27 19.94 -5.75 -8.63
N ALA A 28 19.22 -4.83 -7.97
CA ALA A 28 19.23 -4.71 -6.53
C ALA A 28 18.53 -5.91 -5.89
N PRO A 29 19.00 -6.38 -4.72
CA PRO A 29 18.27 -7.37 -3.94
C PRO A 29 16.88 -6.81 -3.62
N TYR A 30 15.88 -7.69 -3.66
CA TYR A 30 14.52 -7.29 -3.37
C TYR A 30 14.43 -6.80 -1.91
N PRO A 31 13.81 -5.63 -1.64
CA PRO A 31 13.71 -5.12 -0.29
C PRO A 31 13.04 -6.11 0.67
N GLU A 32 13.54 -6.16 1.89
CA GLU A 32 13.03 -7.04 2.94
C GLU A 32 11.64 -6.60 3.42
N TRP A 33 10.86 -7.57 3.88
CA TRP A 33 9.60 -7.33 4.57
C TRP A 33 9.84 -6.68 5.93
N ARG A 34 8.92 -5.81 6.34
CA ARG A 34 8.91 -5.15 7.64
C ARG A 34 7.54 -5.28 8.27
N ASP A 35 7.49 -5.42 9.60
CA ASP A 35 6.23 -5.53 10.32
C ASP A 35 5.41 -4.24 10.17
N LEU A 36 4.14 -4.39 9.84
CA LEU A 36 3.19 -3.30 9.72
C LEU A 36 2.80 -2.80 11.12
N PRO A 37 3.02 -1.52 11.45
CA PRO A 37 2.63 -0.97 12.73
C PRO A 37 1.11 -0.92 12.86
N LEU A 38 0.54 -1.92 13.54
CA LEU A 38 -0.88 -2.02 13.82
C LEU A 38 -1.30 -1.08 14.96
N THR A 39 -2.59 -0.74 14.99
CA THR A 39 -3.19 0.03 16.08
C THR A 39 -3.83 -0.86 17.13
N GLY A 40 -4.09 -0.30 18.33
CA GLY A 40 -4.57 -1.06 19.49
C GLY A 40 -5.95 -1.75 19.33
N ASP A 41 -6.73 -1.38 18.31
CA ASP A 41 -8.04 -2.00 18.02
C ASP A 41 -7.94 -3.21 17.08
N THR A 42 -6.72 -3.70 16.84
CA THR A 42 -6.43 -4.84 15.97
C THR A 42 -5.53 -5.84 16.67
N THR A 43 -5.49 -7.07 16.14
CA THR A 43 -4.65 -8.16 16.67
C THR A 43 -3.84 -8.81 15.55
N VAL A 44 -2.77 -9.50 15.93
CA VAL A 44 -1.99 -10.37 15.04
C VAL A 44 -2.49 -11.80 15.21
N PRO A 45 -3.20 -12.40 14.23
CA PRO A 45 -3.78 -13.73 14.38
C PRO A 45 -2.73 -14.86 14.42
N ASP A 46 -1.57 -14.63 13.81
CA ASP A 46 -0.44 -15.55 13.76
C ASP A 46 0.85 -14.77 14.05
N GLU A 47 1.42 -14.94 15.25
CA GLU A 47 2.62 -14.23 15.68
C GLU A 47 3.88 -14.68 14.93
N GLU A 48 3.87 -15.87 14.32
CA GLU A 48 4.98 -16.35 13.47
C GLU A 48 4.98 -15.66 12.10
N GLN A 49 3.82 -15.11 11.69
CA GLN A 49 3.62 -14.43 10.41
C GLN A 49 2.82 -13.12 10.61
N PRO A 50 3.43 -12.11 11.26
CA PRO A 50 2.76 -10.84 11.47
C PRO A 50 2.44 -10.15 10.13
N PRO A 51 1.43 -9.27 10.08
CA PRO A 51 1.20 -8.38 8.94
C PRO A 51 2.44 -7.58 8.61
N GLN A 52 2.82 -7.58 7.34
CA GLN A 52 4.05 -7.01 6.86
C GLN A 52 3.82 -6.14 5.63
N PHE A 53 4.78 -5.25 5.37
CA PHE A 53 4.82 -4.43 4.18
C PHE A 53 6.25 -4.27 3.67
N ARG A 54 6.39 -3.90 2.40
CA ARG A 54 7.67 -3.48 1.81
C ARG A 54 7.42 -2.55 0.63
N ALA A 55 8.39 -1.69 0.33
CA ALA A 55 8.43 -1.01 -0.96
C ALA A 55 9.17 -1.91 -1.95
N ASN A 56 8.63 -2.08 -3.15
CA ASN A 56 9.34 -2.77 -4.21
C ASN A 56 10.11 -1.78 -5.10
N PRO A 57 11.01 -2.28 -5.97
CA PRO A 57 11.82 -1.42 -6.84
C PRO A 57 11.04 -0.71 -7.96
N TRP A 58 9.71 -0.83 -8.02
CA TRP A 58 8.83 -0.21 -9.02
C TRP A 58 7.87 0.81 -8.39
N ASP A 59 8.26 1.41 -7.26
CA ASP A 59 7.50 2.44 -6.53
C ASP A 59 6.11 1.99 -6.09
N THR A 60 5.96 0.70 -5.80
CA THR A 60 4.73 0.18 -5.16
C THR A 60 5.03 -0.34 -3.77
N THR A 61 4.14 -0.05 -2.84
CA THR A 61 4.14 -0.68 -1.53
C THR A 61 3.28 -1.94 -1.60
N GLU A 62 3.86 -3.05 -1.17
CA GLU A 62 3.22 -4.35 -1.09
C GLU A 62 2.91 -4.68 0.36
N PHE A 63 1.81 -5.39 0.57
CA PHE A 63 1.38 -5.90 1.86
C PHE A 63 1.33 -7.43 1.85
N CYS A 64 1.53 -8.02 3.03
CA CYS A 64 1.45 -9.45 3.26
C CYS A 64 0.85 -9.71 4.65
N GLY A 65 0.12 -10.83 4.79
CA GLY A 65 -0.37 -11.32 6.08
C GLY A 65 -1.83 -10.97 6.39
N ARG A 66 -2.22 -11.22 7.64
CA ARG A 66 -3.60 -11.15 8.12
C ARG A 66 -3.72 -10.31 9.39
N ILE A 67 -4.69 -9.41 9.44
CA ILE A 67 -4.99 -8.56 10.59
C ILE A 67 -6.27 -9.08 11.24
N GLY A 68 -6.24 -9.29 12.56
CA GLY A 68 -7.42 -9.62 13.35
C GLY A 68 -8.15 -8.37 13.81
N LEU A 69 -9.48 -8.45 13.88
CA LEU A 69 -10.35 -7.37 14.33
C LEU A 69 -10.80 -7.66 15.76
N ALA A 70 -10.26 -6.91 16.74
CA ALA A 70 -10.41 -7.22 18.17
C ALA A 70 -11.88 -7.31 18.65
N SER A 71 -12.77 -6.50 18.05
CA SER A 71 -14.20 -6.48 18.37
C SER A 71 -15.05 -7.47 17.56
N SER A 72 -14.42 -8.34 16.76
CA SER A 72 -15.11 -9.22 15.79
C SER A 72 -16.05 -8.46 14.84
N ARG A 73 -15.69 -7.23 14.53
CA ARG A 73 -16.46 -6.33 13.67
C ARG A 73 -15.51 -5.44 12.87
N ALA A 74 -15.81 -5.31 11.58
CA ALA A 74 -15.27 -4.27 10.73
C ALA A 74 -16.15 -3.02 10.86
N THR A 75 -15.55 -1.91 11.26
CA THR A 75 -16.23 -0.61 11.34
C THR A 75 -15.64 0.32 10.29
N ASP A 76 -16.52 1.03 9.57
CA ASP A 76 -16.10 2.00 8.56
C ASP A 76 -15.26 3.11 9.19
N GLU A 77 -14.23 3.55 8.46
CA GLU A 77 -13.22 4.53 8.88
C GLU A 77 -12.37 4.13 10.10
N GLN A 78 -12.48 2.91 10.60
CA GLN A 78 -11.65 2.41 11.70
C GLN A 78 -10.17 2.46 11.31
N LEU A 79 -9.37 3.18 12.08
CA LEU A 79 -7.92 3.16 11.91
C LEU A 79 -7.39 1.78 12.31
N ILE A 80 -6.63 1.13 11.43
CA ILE A 80 -6.10 -0.21 11.67
C ILE A 80 -4.57 -0.25 11.72
N ALA A 81 -3.89 0.64 10.99
CA ALA A 81 -2.43 0.69 10.95
C ALA A 81 -1.91 2.09 10.62
N LEU A 82 -0.62 2.30 10.88
CA LEU A 82 0.14 3.50 10.56
C LEU A 82 1.35 3.11 9.70
N LEU A 83 1.38 3.56 8.44
CA LEU A 83 2.55 3.40 7.60
C LEU A 83 3.66 4.35 8.04
N PRO A 84 4.92 3.89 8.16
CA PRO A 84 6.05 4.76 8.45
C PRO A 84 6.28 5.81 7.35
N GLU A 85 6.84 6.95 7.74
CA GLU A 85 7.29 7.99 6.82
C GLU A 85 8.21 7.40 5.75
N GLY A 86 8.03 7.83 4.50
CA GLY A 86 8.74 7.27 3.35
C GLY A 86 8.01 6.13 2.63
N TYR A 87 6.89 5.63 3.16
CA TYR A 87 6.01 4.66 2.51
C TYR A 87 4.61 5.22 2.19
N TRP A 88 4.41 6.51 2.45
CA TRP A 88 3.14 7.19 2.21
C TRP A 88 2.92 7.38 0.70
N PRO A 89 1.69 7.18 0.21
CA PRO A 89 1.36 7.56 -1.15
C PRO A 89 1.24 9.09 -1.28
N GLU A 90 1.55 9.66 -2.45
CA GLU A 90 1.32 11.09 -2.69
C GLU A 90 -0.18 11.47 -2.73
N ALA A 91 -1.03 10.53 -3.13
CA ALA A 91 -2.48 10.73 -3.20
C ALA A 91 -3.22 9.57 -2.49
N PRO A 92 -4.44 9.80 -1.97
CA PRO A 92 -5.22 8.75 -1.32
C PRO A 92 -5.36 7.51 -2.20
N ARG A 93 -5.28 6.33 -1.57
CA ARG A 93 -5.45 5.03 -2.22
C ARG A 93 -6.53 4.23 -1.53
N THR A 94 -7.31 3.50 -2.32
CA THR A 94 -8.26 2.52 -1.83
C THR A 94 -7.89 1.18 -2.45
N VAL A 95 -7.73 0.16 -1.62
CA VAL A 95 -7.36 -1.20 -2.06
C VAL A 95 -8.32 -2.22 -1.47
N ASP A 96 -8.73 -3.19 -2.28
CA ASP A 96 -9.59 -4.28 -1.82
C ASP A 96 -8.79 -5.26 -0.94
N VAL A 97 -9.46 -5.82 0.07
CA VAL A 97 -8.90 -6.84 0.95
C VAL A 97 -9.84 -8.04 1.07
N ALA A 98 -9.26 -9.23 1.19
CA ALA A 98 -10.05 -10.41 1.50
C ALA A 98 -10.44 -10.40 2.99
N SER A 99 -11.61 -10.95 3.31
CA SER A 99 -12.11 -11.01 4.69
C SER A 99 -13.11 -12.16 4.87
N ASP A 100 -13.46 -12.46 6.11
CA ASP A 100 -14.58 -13.34 6.47
C ASP A 100 -15.92 -12.58 6.59
N ALA A 101 -15.96 -11.31 6.19
CA ALA A 101 -17.17 -10.50 6.27
C ALA A 101 -18.30 -11.10 5.41
N ALA A 102 -19.47 -11.27 6.02
CA ALA A 102 -20.61 -11.81 5.29
C ALA A 102 -21.13 -10.81 4.25
N ARG A 103 -20.94 -11.14 2.96
CA ARG A 103 -21.58 -10.47 1.79
C ARG A 103 -21.28 -8.97 1.63
N ARG A 104 -20.27 -8.42 2.32
CA ARG A 104 -19.82 -7.03 2.13
C ARG A 104 -18.33 -7.03 1.85
N ALA A 105 -17.93 -6.36 0.76
CA ALA A 105 -16.53 -6.12 0.48
C ALA A 105 -15.95 -5.14 1.51
N LEU A 106 -14.72 -5.42 1.93
CA LEU A 106 -13.93 -4.55 2.77
C LEU A 106 -12.77 -4.01 1.95
N GLN A 107 -12.38 -2.77 2.22
CA GLN A 107 -11.29 -2.07 1.55
C GLN A 107 -10.41 -1.39 2.59
N LEU A 108 -9.19 -1.03 2.21
CA LEU A 108 -8.34 -0.15 2.99
C LEU A 108 -8.20 1.18 2.28
N ASP A 109 -8.51 2.26 2.99
CA ASP A 109 -8.21 3.62 2.59
C ASP A 109 -6.87 4.02 3.22
N ILE A 110 -5.91 4.37 2.38
CA ILE A 110 -4.55 4.78 2.74
C ILE A 110 -4.42 6.25 2.37
N ASP A 111 -4.27 7.11 3.37
CA ASP A 111 -4.16 8.55 3.13
C ASP A 111 -2.70 8.99 2.88
N PRO A 112 -2.49 10.22 2.37
CA PRO A 112 -1.14 10.75 2.12
C PRO A 112 -0.29 11.00 3.37
N LYS A 113 -0.81 10.73 4.57
CA LYS A 113 -0.11 10.80 5.86
C LYS A 113 0.15 9.40 6.42
N GLY A 114 -0.09 8.35 5.64
CA GLY A 114 0.16 6.96 6.01
C GLY A 114 -0.89 6.37 6.96
N LEU A 115 -2.02 7.03 7.18
CA LEU A 115 -3.09 6.44 7.98
C LEU A 115 -3.82 5.39 7.14
N VAL A 116 -3.90 4.17 7.66
CA VAL A 116 -4.60 3.05 7.01
C VAL A 116 -5.90 2.81 7.75
N ARG A 117 -7.02 3.07 7.08
CA ARG A 117 -8.37 2.92 7.62
C ARG A 117 -9.11 1.81 6.90
N LEU A 118 -9.88 1.06 7.66
CA LEU A 118 -10.83 0.09 7.12
C LEU A 118 -12.03 0.82 6.54
N ARG A 119 -12.45 0.43 5.34
CA ARG A 119 -13.65 0.91 4.69
C ARG A 119 -14.63 -0.24 4.48
N VAL A 120 -15.87 -0.05 4.91
CA VAL A 120 -16.96 -1.00 4.69
C VAL A 120 -17.80 -0.48 3.53
N GLN A 121 -17.93 -1.24 2.44
CA GLN A 121 -18.65 -0.77 1.27
C GLN A 121 -20.12 -0.44 1.60
N GLY A 122 -20.51 0.83 1.51
CA GLY A 122 -21.83 1.34 1.91
C GLY A 122 -21.92 1.81 3.37
N GLY A 123 -20.80 1.90 4.08
CA GLY A 123 -20.66 2.46 5.42
C GLY A 123 -21.13 1.57 6.57
N GLY A 124 -20.98 2.10 7.78
CA GLY A 124 -21.46 1.46 9.02
C GLY A 124 -20.52 0.35 9.52
N SER A 125 -21.06 -0.81 9.87
CA SER A 125 -20.26 -1.93 10.34
C SER A 125 -20.78 -3.28 9.88
N VAL A 126 -19.92 -4.29 9.85
CA VAL A 126 -20.25 -5.67 9.50
C VAL A 126 -19.46 -6.64 10.37
N ARG A 127 -20.05 -7.81 10.67
CA ARG A 127 -19.34 -8.87 11.39
C ARG A 127 -18.20 -9.38 10.51
N ALA A 128 -16.99 -9.34 11.06
CA ALA A 128 -15.76 -9.83 10.45
C ALA A 128 -14.74 -10.05 11.58
N THR A 129 -14.02 -11.15 11.57
CA THR A 129 -12.99 -11.44 12.58
C THR A 129 -11.58 -11.16 12.07
N TRP A 130 -11.39 -11.10 10.75
CA TRP A 130 -10.10 -10.81 10.15
C TRP A 130 -10.21 -10.17 8.77
N ILE A 131 -9.12 -9.50 8.36
CA ILE A 131 -8.86 -9.10 6.97
C ILE A 131 -7.50 -9.63 6.54
N SER A 132 -7.37 -10.02 5.28
CA SER A 132 -6.12 -10.44 4.66
C SER A 132 -5.66 -9.36 3.70
N ILE A 133 -4.44 -8.88 3.93
CA ILE A 133 -3.77 -7.88 3.10
C ILE A 133 -2.76 -8.53 2.14
N ASP A 134 -2.77 -9.85 2.08
CA ASP A 134 -1.86 -10.63 1.24
C ASP A 134 -2.01 -10.30 -0.24
N GLY A 135 -0.89 -9.94 -0.88
CA GLY A 135 -0.84 -9.53 -2.28
C GLY A 135 -1.45 -8.17 -2.58
N THR A 136 -1.94 -7.44 -1.58
CA THR A 136 -2.47 -6.09 -1.76
C THR A 136 -1.31 -5.12 -2.04
N THR A 137 -1.46 -4.28 -3.06
CA THR A 137 -0.42 -3.30 -3.44
C THR A 137 -1.02 -1.94 -3.76
N PHE A 138 -0.24 -0.88 -3.58
CA PHE A 138 -0.57 0.44 -4.10
C PHE A 138 0.68 1.15 -4.62
N ARG A 139 0.49 2.06 -5.59
CA ARG A 139 1.57 2.94 -6.05
C ARG A 139 1.79 4.07 -5.06
N ALA A 140 3.04 4.22 -4.63
CA ALA A 140 3.48 5.36 -3.86
C ALA A 140 3.39 6.67 -4.67
N ASP A 141 3.41 6.57 -6.02
CA ASP A 141 3.51 7.69 -6.97
C ASP A 141 4.49 8.72 -6.45
N ARG A 142 5.80 8.47 -6.49
CA ARG A 142 6.79 9.54 -6.31
C ARG A 142 7.02 10.18 -7.66
N ASP A 143 6.62 11.43 -7.85
CA ASP A 143 6.93 12.11 -9.11
C ASP A 143 8.45 12.37 -9.17
N ASP A 144 9.14 11.68 -10.10
CA ASP A 144 10.54 11.95 -10.44
C ASP A 144 10.64 13.38 -10.98
N THR A 145 10.81 14.35 -10.08
CA THR A 145 11.02 15.77 -10.38
C THR A 145 12.51 16.07 -10.49
#